data_AF-A0A0P7J5F7-F1
#
_entry.id   AF-A0A0P7J5F7-F1
#
_cell.length_a   1.000
_cell.length_b   1.000
_cell.length_c   1.000
_cell.angle_alpha   90.00
_cell.angle_beta   90.00
_cell.angle_gamma   90.00
#
_symmetry.space_group_name_H-M   'P 1'
#
loop_
_entity.id
_entity.type
_entity.pdbx_description
1 polymer ?
#
loop_
_entity_poly.entity_id
_entity_poly.type
_entity_poly.pdbx_seq_one_letter_code
_entity_poly.pdbx_strand_id
1 'polypeptide(L)'
;MSSIGVWLGSAPLLVELGRLISDISEADVYERHREPAQWGCPEDGQETNFFSSKGIQGPKRVALKLSITSHIADDRITAAIGDDVFIWEICSNPQQHGVIHHKGDLSRFRTIVRSPLDEIKNEHGMNIELMVFPAIPVSCAIEFGRVWQPEAHPDMEIYDQIKEGGGRS
;
A
#
# COMPACT_ATOMS: atom_id res chain seq x y z
N MET A 1 15.30 -8.04 -15.97
CA MET A 1 14.38 -8.46 -14.88
C MET A 1 14.16 -7.23 -14.01
N SER A 2 12.96 -6.91 -13.54
CA SER A 2 12.80 -5.73 -12.67
C SER A 2 13.15 -6.12 -11.24
N SER A 3 14.27 -5.60 -10.75
CA SER A 3 14.76 -5.84 -9.38
C SER A 3 13.95 -5.00 -8.37
N ILE A 4 13.69 -5.54 -7.17
CA ILE A 4 12.99 -4.84 -6.08
C ILE A 4 14.07 -4.39 -5.07
N GLY A 5 13.98 -3.15 -4.58
CA GLY A 5 14.94 -2.63 -3.61
C GLY A 5 14.34 -1.55 -2.73
N VAL A 6 15.03 -1.24 -1.64
CA VAL A 6 14.67 -0.18 -0.70
C VAL A 6 15.29 1.12 -1.22
N TRP A 7 14.47 2.03 -1.74
CA TRP A 7 14.89 3.31 -2.32
C TRP A 7 13.88 4.41 -1.97
N LEU A 8 14.32 5.67 -2.02
CA LEU A 8 13.45 6.85 -1.93
C LEU A 8 12.62 7.04 -3.22
N GLY A 9 11.67 6.13 -3.44
CA GLY A 9 10.63 6.26 -4.46
C GLY A 9 9.54 7.26 -4.06
N SER A 10 8.54 7.46 -4.93
CA SER A 10 7.39 8.29 -4.56
C SER A 10 6.56 7.66 -3.44
N ALA A 11 6.47 6.33 -3.36
CA ALA A 11 5.63 5.65 -2.38
C ALA A 11 6.08 5.89 -0.92
N PRO A 12 7.36 5.69 -0.52
CA PRO A 12 7.80 6.00 0.84
C PRO A 12 7.52 7.45 1.28
N LEU A 13 7.76 8.42 0.39
CA LEU A 13 7.51 9.83 0.67
C LEU A 13 6.02 10.15 0.85
N LEU A 14 5.15 9.53 0.05
CA LEU A 14 3.70 9.72 0.13
C LEU A 14 3.10 9.08 1.39
N VAL A 15 3.62 7.92 1.78
CA VAL A 15 3.23 7.26 3.04
C VAL A 15 3.67 8.11 4.24
N GLU A 16 4.90 8.62 4.23
CA GLU A 16 5.38 9.51 5.30
C GLU A 16 4.59 10.83 5.34
N LEU A 17 4.24 11.40 4.18
CA LEU A 17 3.35 12.55 4.10
C LEU A 17 1.98 12.25 4.74
N GLY A 18 1.41 11.09 4.43
CA GLY A 18 0.16 10.62 5.04
C GLY A 18 0.24 10.54 6.55
N ARG A 19 1.31 9.95 7.07
CA ARG A 19 1.57 9.85 8.52
C ARG A 19 1.60 11.23 9.17
N LEU A 20 2.33 12.18 8.58
CA LEU A 20 2.43 13.55 9.09
C LEU A 20 1.08 14.29 9.05
N ILE A 21 0.24 14.03 8.06
CA ILE A 21 -1.09 14.67 7.93
C ILE A 21 -2.06 14.14 9.00
N SER A 22 -1.94 12.88 9.42
CA SER A 22 -2.83 12.30 10.43
C SER A 22 -2.85 13.04 11.76
N ASP A 23 -1.76 13.70 12.11
CA ASP A 23 -1.64 14.46 13.36
C ASP A 23 -2.30 15.85 13.29
N ILE A 24 -2.68 16.35 12.10
CA ILE A 24 -2.87 17.80 11.89
C ILE A 24 -4.33 18.21 11.62
N SER A 25 -5.19 17.43 10.92
CA SER A 25 -6.61 17.80 10.72
C SER A 25 -7.43 16.79 9.90
N GLU A 26 -8.75 17.00 9.79
CA GLU A 26 -9.58 16.47 8.71
C GLU A 26 -9.03 16.93 7.35
N ALA A 27 -8.30 16.05 6.66
CA ALA A 27 -7.81 16.27 5.31
C ALA A 27 -8.52 15.32 4.33
N ASP A 28 -8.89 15.85 3.16
CA ASP A 28 -9.30 15.04 2.02
C ASP A 28 -8.12 14.86 1.05
N VAL A 29 -7.93 13.63 0.59
CA VAL A 29 -6.90 13.29 -0.40
C VAL A 29 -7.58 13.09 -1.75
N TYR A 30 -7.06 13.77 -2.77
CA TYR A 30 -7.53 13.63 -4.16
C TYR A 30 -6.33 13.39 -5.08
N GLU A 31 -6.55 12.55 -6.08
CA GLU A 31 -5.61 12.37 -7.18
C GLU A 31 -6.11 13.11 -8.42
N ARG A 32 -5.17 13.59 -9.24
CA ARG A 32 -5.52 14.17 -10.54
C ARG A 32 -5.85 13.04 -11.51
N HIS A 33 -7.11 12.97 -11.92
CA HIS A 33 -7.50 12.10 -13.03
C HIS A 33 -6.90 12.64 -14.33
N ARG A 34 -6.43 11.74 -15.18
CA ARG A 34 -5.78 12.10 -16.44
C ARG A 34 -6.79 12.31 -17.56
N GLU A 35 -7.87 11.53 -17.58
CA GLU A 35 -8.88 11.54 -18.63
C GLU A 35 -10.29 11.34 -18.04
N PRO A 36 -11.17 12.37 -18.06
CA PRO A 36 -10.84 13.77 -18.33
C PRO A 36 -9.89 14.34 -17.27
N ALA A 37 -9.08 15.33 -17.64
CA ALA A 37 -8.13 15.95 -16.72
C ALA A 37 -8.86 16.78 -15.65
N GLN A 38 -9.07 16.21 -14.46
CA GLN A 38 -9.76 16.88 -13.36
C GLN A 38 -9.12 16.57 -12.01
N TRP A 39 -9.27 17.50 -11.08
CA TRP A 39 -8.94 17.30 -9.67
C TRP A 39 -10.19 16.83 -8.93
N GLY A 40 -10.04 15.77 -8.14
CA GLY A 40 -11.15 15.21 -7.37
C GLY A 40 -11.52 13.81 -7.83
N CYS A 41 -12.49 13.23 -7.13
CA CYS A 41 -13.10 11.97 -7.53
C CYS A 41 -14.15 12.27 -8.62
N PRO A 42 -14.07 11.63 -9.80
CA PRO A 42 -15.02 11.83 -10.89
C PRO A 42 -16.48 11.55 -10.51
N GLU A 43 -16.69 10.68 -9.53
CA GLU A 43 -18.00 10.18 -9.10
C GLU A 43 -18.80 9.52 -10.23
N ASP A 44 -18.11 8.89 -11.20
CA ASP A 44 -18.67 8.39 -12.46
C ASP A 44 -18.44 6.90 -12.73
N GLY A 45 -17.69 6.22 -11.85
CA GLY A 45 -17.30 4.82 -11.98
C GLY A 45 -18.15 3.86 -11.16
N GLN A 46 -17.71 2.60 -11.11
CA GLN A 46 -18.19 1.65 -10.11
C GLN A 46 -17.38 1.80 -8.82
N GLU A 47 -18.03 1.55 -7.70
CA GLU A 47 -17.36 1.45 -6.41
C GLU A 47 -16.29 0.37 -6.42
N THR A 48 -15.11 0.73 -5.90
CA THR A 48 -14.01 -0.20 -5.73
C THR A 48 -14.23 -1.07 -4.51
N ASN A 49 -14.16 -2.38 -4.73
CA ASN A 49 -14.12 -3.36 -3.66
C ASN A 49 -12.67 -3.68 -3.33
N PHE A 50 -12.37 -3.73 -2.03
CA PHE A 50 -11.07 -4.11 -1.50
C PHE A 50 -11.20 -5.34 -0.63
N PHE A 51 -10.16 -6.17 -0.64
CA PHE A 51 -10.10 -7.42 0.08
C PHE A 51 -8.73 -7.56 0.74
N SER A 52 -8.69 -8.21 1.89
CA SER A 52 -7.45 -8.66 2.52
C SER A 52 -7.37 -10.18 2.50
N SER A 53 -6.16 -10.71 2.34
CA SER A 53 -5.85 -12.12 2.46
C SER A 53 -4.48 -12.30 3.08
N LYS A 54 -4.22 -13.49 3.64
CA LYS A 54 -2.95 -13.82 4.28
C LYS A 54 -2.55 -15.25 3.97
N GLY A 55 -1.25 -15.47 3.81
CA GLY A 55 -0.64 -16.75 3.51
C GLY A 55 -0.57 -17.68 4.73
N ILE A 56 0.22 -18.76 4.62
CA ILE A 56 0.29 -19.85 5.62
C ILE A 56 1.72 -20.03 6.18
N GLN A 57 2.72 -19.27 5.74
CA GLN A 57 4.14 -19.50 6.06
C GLN A 57 4.82 -18.29 6.68
N GLY A 58 5.79 -18.50 7.58
CA GLY A 58 6.80 -17.50 7.99
C GLY A 58 6.85 -17.21 9.51
N PRO A 59 8.04 -17.17 10.14
CA PRO A 59 8.27 -16.63 11.48
C PRO A 59 8.29 -15.08 11.42
N LYS A 60 9.00 -14.39 12.33
CA LYS A 60 8.92 -12.93 12.63
C LYS A 60 9.06 -11.90 11.48
N ARG A 61 9.11 -12.31 10.21
CA ARG A 61 9.21 -11.44 9.03
C ARG A 61 7.90 -11.46 8.27
N VAL A 62 7.36 -10.28 7.98
CA VAL A 62 6.05 -10.11 7.36
C VAL A 62 6.18 -9.25 6.11
N ALA A 63 5.64 -9.72 4.99
CA ALA A 63 5.53 -8.92 3.77
C ALA A 63 4.06 -8.52 3.55
N LEU A 64 3.76 -7.23 3.47
CA LEU A 64 2.43 -6.72 3.14
C LEU A 64 2.43 -6.19 1.70
N LYS A 65 1.77 -6.91 0.80
CA LYS A 65 1.52 -6.48 -0.58
C LYS A 65 0.30 -5.57 -0.62
N LEU A 66 0.41 -4.45 -1.32
CA LEU A 66 -0.73 -3.57 -1.62
C LEU A 66 -0.98 -3.61 -3.13
N SER A 67 -1.79 -4.56 -3.59
CA SER A 67 -2.02 -4.88 -5.01
C SER A 67 -3.29 -4.19 -5.54
N ILE A 68 -3.25 -2.87 -5.72
CA ILE A 68 -4.43 -2.05 -6.11
C ILE A 68 -4.38 -1.65 -7.59
N THR A 69 -3.22 -1.25 -8.10
CA THR A 69 -3.04 -0.93 -9.53
C THR A 69 -2.56 -2.11 -10.35
N SER A 70 -1.95 -3.11 -9.71
CA SER A 70 -1.44 -4.32 -10.35
C SER A 70 -1.18 -5.44 -9.35
N HIS A 71 -1.27 -6.68 -9.82
CA HIS A 71 -0.89 -7.87 -9.06
C HIS A 71 0.61 -7.90 -8.72
N ILE A 72 0.94 -8.27 -7.48
CA ILE A 72 2.31 -8.56 -7.03
C ILE A 72 2.40 -10.05 -6.70
N ALA A 73 3.18 -10.78 -7.51
CA ALA A 73 3.36 -12.22 -7.34
C ALA A 73 4.28 -12.54 -6.15
N ASP A 74 3.95 -13.60 -5.41
CA ASP A 74 4.66 -14.01 -4.20
C ASP A 74 6.11 -14.42 -4.47
N ASP A 75 6.38 -15.03 -5.63
CA ASP A 75 7.72 -15.41 -6.07
C ASP A 75 8.66 -14.20 -6.22
N ARG A 76 8.13 -13.03 -6.59
CA ARG A 76 8.89 -11.78 -6.63
C ARG A 76 9.24 -11.28 -5.24
N ILE A 77 8.35 -11.49 -4.27
CA ILE A 77 8.60 -11.14 -2.87
C ILE A 77 9.70 -12.04 -2.32
N THR A 78 9.54 -13.36 -2.43
CA THR A 78 10.53 -14.29 -1.89
C THR A 78 11.88 -14.19 -2.60
N ALA A 79 11.91 -13.87 -3.90
CA ALA A 79 13.17 -13.57 -4.61
C ALA A 79 13.88 -12.31 -4.09
N ALA A 80 13.14 -11.32 -3.57
CA ALA A 80 13.72 -10.06 -3.09
C ALA A 80 14.21 -10.17 -1.63
N ILE A 81 13.47 -10.89 -0.78
CA ILE A 81 13.68 -10.88 0.67
C ILE A 81 13.85 -12.27 1.29
N GLY A 82 13.87 -13.34 0.49
CA GLY A 82 13.98 -14.74 0.93
C GLY A 82 12.63 -15.42 1.17
N ASP A 83 12.65 -16.75 1.25
CA ASP A 83 11.44 -17.59 1.37
C ASP A 83 10.82 -17.61 2.78
N ASP A 84 11.56 -17.17 3.79
CA ASP A 84 11.12 -17.19 5.20
C ASP A 84 10.35 -15.93 5.56
N VAL A 85 9.15 -15.76 4.98
CA VAL A 85 8.32 -14.56 5.12
C VAL A 85 6.82 -14.87 5.10
N PHE A 86 6.07 -14.19 5.98
CA PHE A 86 4.61 -14.25 6.01
C PHE A 86 3.98 -13.18 5.12
N ILE A 87 3.40 -13.63 4.00
CA ILE A 87 2.84 -12.75 2.98
C ILE A 87 1.37 -12.44 3.29
N TRP A 88 1.09 -11.15 3.45
CA TRP A 88 -0.23 -10.54 3.51
C TRP A 88 -0.49 -9.79 2.21
N GLU A 89 -1.75 -9.67 1.84
CA GLU A 89 -2.16 -8.91 0.66
C GLU A 89 -3.42 -8.12 0.95
N ILE A 90 -3.40 -6.84 0.58
CA ILE A 90 -4.59 -6.02 0.36
C ILE A 90 -4.68 -5.78 -1.13
N CYS A 91 -5.80 -6.15 -1.75
CA CYS A 91 -6.00 -6.00 -3.19
C CYS A 91 -7.37 -5.41 -3.50
N SER A 92 -7.50 -4.84 -4.70
CA SER A 92 -8.79 -4.40 -5.25
C SER A 92 -9.29 -5.35 -6.32
N ASN A 93 -10.56 -5.23 -6.67
CA ASN A 93 -11.11 -5.81 -7.89
C ASN A 93 -11.94 -4.74 -8.62
N PRO A 94 -11.52 -4.25 -9.81
CA PRO A 94 -10.33 -4.65 -10.58
C PRO A 94 -9.00 -4.12 -9.99
N GLN A 95 -7.87 -4.68 -10.43
CA GLN A 95 -6.51 -4.19 -10.12
C GLN A 95 -5.98 -3.36 -11.29
N GLN A 96 -6.21 -2.05 -11.25
CA GLN A 96 -5.86 -1.17 -12.38
C GLN A 96 -5.60 0.27 -11.94
N HIS A 97 -4.96 1.03 -12.81
CA HIS A 97 -4.80 2.48 -12.62
C HIS A 97 -6.15 3.18 -12.74
N GLY A 98 -6.33 4.24 -11.96
CA GLY A 98 -7.57 5.03 -11.98
C GLY A 98 -8.77 4.36 -11.30
N VAL A 99 -8.56 3.28 -10.54
CA VAL A 99 -9.64 2.54 -9.88
C VAL A 99 -10.40 3.36 -8.82
N ILE A 100 -9.80 4.42 -8.28
CA ILE A 100 -10.45 5.32 -7.32
C ILE A 100 -11.35 6.30 -8.07
N HIS A 101 -12.66 6.10 -8.02
CA HIS A 101 -13.65 6.96 -8.69
C HIS A 101 -14.50 7.77 -7.72
N HIS A 102 -14.60 7.34 -6.47
CA HIS A 102 -15.45 7.95 -5.44
C HIS A 102 -14.66 8.32 -4.19
N LYS A 103 -15.08 9.38 -3.49
CA LYS A 103 -14.54 9.66 -2.14
C LYS A 103 -14.72 8.46 -1.19
N GLY A 104 -15.82 7.72 -1.38
CA GLY A 104 -16.12 6.50 -0.65
C GLY A 104 -15.07 5.39 -0.83
N ASP A 105 -14.37 5.34 -1.98
CA ASP A 105 -13.33 4.34 -2.23
C ASP A 105 -12.17 4.49 -1.25
N LEU A 106 -11.70 5.72 -1.00
CA LEU A 106 -10.62 5.97 -0.05
C LEU A 106 -11.06 5.67 1.40
N SER A 107 -12.34 5.88 1.73
CA SER A 107 -12.90 5.47 3.03
C SER A 107 -12.92 3.94 3.19
N ARG A 108 -13.34 3.20 2.15
CA ARG A 108 -13.30 1.73 2.13
C ARG A 108 -11.87 1.22 2.21
N PHE A 109 -10.94 1.83 1.47
CA PHE A 109 -9.51 1.51 1.51
C PHE A 109 -8.94 1.68 2.92
N ARG A 110 -9.17 2.83 3.58
CA ARG A 110 -8.74 3.02 4.98
C ARG A 110 -9.31 1.95 5.91
N THR A 111 -10.58 1.59 5.72
CA THR A 111 -11.25 0.58 6.55
C THR A 111 -10.61 -0.79 6.40
N ILE A 112 -10.32 -1.23 5.17
CA ILE A 112 -9.68 -2.53 4.95
C ILE A 112 -8.23 -2.55 5.41
N VAL A 113 -7.49 -1.43 5.36
CA VAL A 113 -6.08 -1.36 5.79
C VAL A 113 -5.91 -1.57 7.30
N ARG A 114 -6.86 -1.12 8.11
CA ARG A 114 -6.77 -1.25 9.57
C ARG A 114 -6.68 -2.70 10.03
N SER A 115 -7.53 -3.59 9.48
CA SER A 115 -7.60 -4.99 9.96
C SER A 115 -6.27 -5.72 9.79
N PRO A 116 -5.61 -5.75 8.60
CA PRO A 116 -4.31 -6.38 8.45
C PRO A 116 -3.23 -5.79 9.34
N LEU A 117 -3.16 -4.47 9.52
CA LEU A 117 -2.14 -3.87 10.41
C LEU A 117 -2.33 -4.30 11.88
N ASP A 118 -3.57 -4.31 12.34
CA ASP A 118 -3.91 -4.79 13.69
C ASP A 118 -3.68 -6.30 13.85
N GLU A 119 -4.04 -7.11 12.86
CA GLU A 119 -3.80 -8.55 12.88
C GLU A 119 -2.31 -8.88 12.85
N ILE A 120 -1.52 -8.21 11.99
CA ILE A 120 -0.07 -8.39 11.92
C ILE A 120 0.56 -8.11 13.29
N LYS A 121 0.20 -7.00 13.93
CA LYS A 121 0.62 -6.67 15.29
C LYS A 121 0.23 -7.74 16.29
N ASN A 122 -1.02 -8.19 16.26
CA ASN A 122 -1.54 -9.15 17.25
C ASN A 122 -0.92 -10.54 17.10
N GLU A 123 -0.63 -10.96 15.86
CA GLU A 123 -0.07 -12.29 15.57
C GLU A 123 1.45 -12.33 15.72
N HIS A 124 2.16 -11.29 15.31
CA HIS A 124 3.63 -11.30 15.24
C HIS A 124 4.30 -10.37 16.26
N GLY A 125 3.55 -9.45 16.89
CA GLY A 125 4.05 -8.46 17.84
C GLY A 125 4.59 -7.19 17.17
N MET A 126 5.11 -6.26 17.99
CA MET A 126 5.63 -4.96 17.53
C MET A 126 7.08 -5.03 17.01
N ASN A 127 7.87 -6.02 17.46
CA ASN A 127 9.29 -6.13 17.13
C ASN A 127 9.51 -7.16 16.01
N ILE A 128 9.03 -6.79 14.81
CA ILE A 128 9.05 -7.62 13.60
C ILE A 128 9.63 -6.83 12.43
N GLU A 129 10.06 -7.53 11.39
CA GLU A 129 10.41 -6.92 10.11
C GLU A 129 9.15 -6.87 9.24
N LEU A 130 8.44 -5.73 9.21
CA LEU A 130 7.29 -5.52 8.32
C LEU A 130 7.76 -4.83 7.03
N MET A 131 7.72 -5.54 5.91
CA MET A 131 8.15 -5.08 4.60
C MET A 131 6.91 -4.83 3.73
N VAL A 132 6.71 -3.60 3.25
CA VAL A 132 5.54 -3.21 2.47
C VAL A 132 5.90 -3.09 1.00
N PHE A 133 5.12 -3.73 0.13
CA PHE A 133 5.31 -3.74 -1.33
C PHE A 133 4.11 -3.07 -2.01
N PRO A 134 4.19 -1.76 -2.31
CA PRO A 134 3.10 -1.00 -2.87
C PRO A 134 3.01 -1.11 -4.40
N ALA A 135 1.83 -1.46 -4.89
CA ALA A 135 1.37 -1.20 -6.26
C ALA A 135 0.01 -0.50 -6.15
N ILE A 136 0.03 0.78 -5.78
CA ILE A 136 -1.15 1.54 -5.37
C ILE A 136 -1.22 2.94 -5.99
N PRO A 137 -2.43 3.52 -6.13
CA PRO A 137 -2.58 4.94 -6.48
C PRO A 137 -1.90 5.87 -5.47
N VAL A 138 -1.58 7.09 -5.90
CA VAL A 138 -0.94 8.11 -5.04
C VAL A 138 -1.81 8.41 -3.82
N SER A 139 -3.12 8.53 -4.05
CA SER A 139 -4.10 8.75 -2.99
C SER A 139 -4.11 7.63 -1.95
N CYS A 140 -4.05 6.37 -2.38
CA CYS A 140 -3.97 5.21 -1.49
C CYS A 140 -2.66 5.17 -0.69
N ALA A 141 -1.52 5.60 -1.26
CA ALA A 141 -0.26 5.67 -0.51
C ALA A 141 -0.34 6.66 0.66
N ILE A 142 -0.92 7.84 0.42
CA ILE A 142 -1.16 8.83 1.48
C ILE A 142 -2.13 8.27 2.52
N GLU A 143 -3.26 7.69 2.11
CA GLU A 143 -4.25 7.13 3.03
C GLU A 143 -3.71 5.93 3.83
N PHE A 144 -2.82 5.11 3.25
CA PHE A 144 -2.12 4.04 3.96
C PHE A 144 -1.26 4.63 5.09
N GLY A 145 -0.46 5.65 4.78
CA GLY A 145 0.32 6.38 5.78
C GLY A 145 -0.53 7.03 6.86
N ARG A 146 -1.73 7.52 6.51
CA ARG A 146 -2.66 8.08 7.49
C ARG A 146 -3.23 7.06 8.47
N VAL A 147 -3.40 5.82 8.02
CA VAL A 147 -3.92 4.72 8.84
C VAL A 147 -2.83 4.12 9.72
N TRP A 148 -1.58 4.08 9.24
CA TRP A 148 -0.45 3.63 10.04
C TRP A 148 -0.20 4.57 11.23
N GLN A 149 0.16 3.99 12.37
CA GLN A 149 0.33 4.70 13.64
C GLN A 149 1.57 4.11 14.32
N PRO A 150 2.68 4.85 14.43
CA PRO A 150 3.94 4.34 14.99
C PRO A 150 3.78 3.73 16.39
N GLU A 151 2.88 4.29 17.20
CA GLU A 151 2.64 3.84 18.58
C GLU A 151 1.80 2.55 18.65
N ALA A 152 1.05 2.24 17.59
CA ALA A 152 0.06 1.17 17.59
C ALA A 152 0.35 0.06 16.57
N HIS A 153 1.31 0.24 15.65
CA HIS A 153 1.64 -0.73 14.62
C HIS A 153 3.17 -0.91 14.50
N PRO A 154 3.65 -2.08 14.04
CA PRO A 154 5.07 -2.30 13.82
C PRO A 154 5.69 -1.26 12.88
N ASP A 155 6.97 -0.97 13.11
CA ASP A 155 7.79 -0.23 12.16
C ASP A 155 7.82 -0.96 10.82
N MET A 156 7.77 -0.21 9.73
CA MET A 156 7.69 -0.76 8.38
C MET A 156 8.77 -0.22 7.45
N GLU A 157 9.25 -1.08 6.57
CA GLU A 157 10.14 -0.75 5.46
C GLU A 157 9.36 -0.82 4.15
N ILE A 158 9.30 0.29 3.40
CA ILE A 158 8.56 0.36 2.14
C ILE A 158 9.52 0.11 0.99
N TYR A 159 9.25 -0.94 0.22
CA TYR A 159 10.00 -1.33 -0.96
C TYR A 159 9.46 -0.62 -2.19
N ASP A 160 10.32 -0.33 -3.16
CA ASP A 160 9.89 0.19 -4.46
C ASP A 160 10.37 -0.73 -5.59
N GLN A 161 9.57 -0.79 -6.66
CA GLN A 161 9.95 -1.55 -7.85
C GLN A 161 10.91 -0.74 -8.68
N ILE A 162 12.14 -1.25 -8.85
CA ILE A 162 13.14 -0.62 -9.70
C ILE A 162 13.01 -1.20 -11.11
N LYS A 163 12.79 -0.32 -12.10
CA LYS A 163 13.04 -0.68 -13.50
C LYS A 163 14.54 -0.69 -13.72
N GLU A 164 15.13 -1.83 -14.04
CA GLU A 164 16.51 -1.86 -14.54
C GLU A 164 16.58 -1.00 -15.82
N GLY A 165 17.25 0.16 -15.73
CA GLY A 165 17.54 1.04 -16.87
C GLY A 165 16.80 2.38 -16.97
N GLY A 166 16.08 2.84 -15.94
CA GLY A 166 15.17 4.00 -16.06
C GLY A 166 15.55 5.27 -15.31
N GLY A 167 16.78 5.77 -15.44
CA GLY A 167 17.07 7.16 -15.07
C GLY A 167 16.47 8.11 -16.11
N ARG A 168 15.41 8.84 -15.73
CA ARG A 168 15.19 10.28 -16.00
C ARG A 168 13.76 10.71 -15.66
N SER A 169 13.72 11.77 -14.83
CA SER A 169 12.75 12.87 -14.72
C SER A 169 11.36 12.69 -15.31
#